data_AF-A0A1Y0IIZ4-F1
#
_entry.id   AF-A0A1Y0IIZ4-F1
#
_cell.length_a   1.000
_cell.length_b   1.000
_cell.length_c   1.000
_cell.angle_alpha   90.00
_cell.angle_beta   90.00
_cell.angle_gamma   90.00
#
_symmetry.space_group_name_H-M   'P 1'
#
loop_
_entity.id
_entity.type
_entity.pdbx_description
1 polymer ?
#
loop_
_entity_poly.entity_id
_entity_poly.type
_entity_poly.pdbx_seq_one_letter_code
_entity_poly.pdbx_strand_id
1 'polypeptide(L)'
;MRNLWTKLLAGTVLGLAVLTIGSNQPAHAGTISQPDVYVDGEKLPFDVKPINDRGRVLVPLRMIFESIGAEVTWEAKTSTVVGKKDGVTIRLPIGKKTATVGGKTVTLDVPAKLVNDRTMVPVRFINESFGNGVEWDPAGVVDITSVNAPQVRVIGGDVKLVEGQVYNVQKEIIQKQIVEKVQNQAGYTFDGPVWIYLSNSDGGYKTALMRETDASSTEAAQLVEWANGVAYGDTIVIPLHKQESDYGRVRTIAHELAHVLFNQNDADLPSWVNEGFAWQASLDIAFENGPQVLRDRQDMLSRDEVLGALNDGSYRPLINGSYSKLVALGEATYNLELQDYMAVQELTEKFGKEKLKAYLKRFAGTGSPDANFRGEFGMSMSEFGTAFRDTLAEELKESSQGVEVTLNVTSQFKGTFSVLGQNSSQWKMFSLTPGAHTLRIYKDGRLEGAIVQDAVGEGDPSEDIVFLAMEPDVPVTEAGKRIEYAGVALYDSFGEFAFLNVWKTDTNGKDQFPETNKILGVEIINVKAIR
;
A
#
# COMPACT_ATOMS: atom_id res chain seq x y z
N MET A 1 -1.10 -34.30 11.81
CA MET A 1 -2.11 -33.74 10.88
C MET A 1 -3.05 -32.80 11.63
N ARG A 2 -2.46 -31.74 12.19
CA ARG A 2 -3.04 -30.58 12.88
C ARG A 2 -1.90 -29.55 12.85
N ASN A 3 -2.22 -28.26 12.81
CA ASN A 3 -1.31 -27.11 12.69
C ASN A 3 -0.81 -26.85 11.25
N LEU A 4 -1.36 -25.78 10.64
CA LEU A 4 -0.85 -24.95 9.51
C LEU A 4 -1.96 -24.03 8.96
N TRP A 5 -3.24 -24.35 9.21
CA TRP A 5 -4.42 -23.69 8.63
C TRP A 5 -4.91 -22.41 9.34
N THR A 6 -4.16 -21.83 10.28
CA THR A 6 -4.66 -20.77 11.19
C THR A 6 -3.80 -19.50 11.25
N LYS A 7 -2.81 -19.32 10.36
CA LYS A 7 -1.90 -18.14 10.39
C LYS A 7 -1.57 -17.54 9.01
N LEU A 8 -2.50 -17.69 8.05
CA LEU A 8 -2.43 -17.06 6.72
C LEU A 8 -3.81 -16.53 6.35
N LEU A 9 -3.89 -15.22 6.09
CA LEU A 9 -4.90 -14.63 5.22
C LEU A 9 -4.27 -14.46 3.83
N ALA A 10 -5.09 -14.54 2.78
CA ALA A 10 -4.66 -14.62 1.37
C ALA A 10 -3.58 -15.69 1.03
N GLY A 11 -3.96 -16.99 1.07
CA GLY A 11 -3.37 -18.01 0.19
C GLY A 11 -2.89 -19.32 0.84
N THR A 12 -3.55 -20.45 0.53
CA THR A 12 -3.12 -21.81 0.94
C THR A 12 -3.71 -22.92 0.05
N VAL A 13 -2.96 -24.01 -0.25
CA VAL A 13 -3.30 -25.47 -0.09
C VAL A 13 -2.58 -26.42 -1.11
N LEU A 14 -2.21 -27.69 -0.84
CA LEU A 14 -1.51 -28.37 0.29
C LEU A 14 -1.15 -29.85 -0.07
N GLY A 15 0.13 -30.27 0.02
CA GLY A 15 0.53 -31.69 0.30
C GLY A 15 1.45 -32.36 -0.74
N LEU A 16 2.37 -33.29 -0.39
CA LEU A 16 2.44 -34.25 0.74
C LEU A 16 3.92 -34.66 1.04
N ALA A 17 4.20 -35.29 2.19
CA ALA A 17 5.56 -35.51 2.74
C ALA A 17 6.06 -36.99 2.76
N VAL A 18 7.39 -37.20 2.85
CA VAL A 18 8.04 -38.48 3.23
C VAL A 18 9.27 -38.25 4.15
N LEU A 19 9.58 -39.27 4.97
CA LEU A 19 10.43 -39.33 6.16
C LEU A 19 11.92 -38.93 6.04
N THR A 20 12.48 -38.60 7.22
CA THR A 20 13.90 -38.45 7.54
C THR A 20 14.66 -39.78 7.68
N ILE A 21 15.96 -39.76 7.37
CA ILE A 21 16.98 -40.60 8.02
C ILE A 21 18.14 -39.66 8.40
N GLY A 22 18.53 -39.65 9.68
CA GLY A 22 19.59 -38.77 10.18
C GLY A 22 20.99 -39.31 9.93
N SER A 23 21.98 -38.42 9.93
CA SER A 23 23.39 -38.76 10.09
C SER A 23 24.07 -37.73 10.99
N ASN A 24 24.73 -38.21 12.05
CA ASN A 24 25.60 -37.38 12.87
C ASN A 24 26.91 -37.15 12.11
N GLN A 25 27.32 -35.88 11.93
CA GLN A 25 28.70 -35.54 11.60
C GLN A 25 29.38 -34.83 12.77
N PRO A 26 30.68 -35.10 13.02
CA PRO A 26 31.40 -34.50 14.14
C PRO A 26 31.71 -33.03 13.87
N ALA A 27 31.54 -32.20 14.91
CA ALA A 27 31.86 -30.78 14.87
C ALA A 27 33.31 -30.55 14.42
N HIS A 28 33.46 -29.93 13.25
CA HIS A 28 34.74 -29.37 12.81
C HIS A 28 34.91 -28.00 13.45
N ALA A 29 36.07 -27.75 14.05
CA ALA A 29 36.43 -26.41 14.54
C ALA A 29 36.63 -25.48 13.33
N GLY A 30 35.57 -24.80 12.92
CA GLY A 30 35.57 -23.91 11.76
C GLY A 30 36.28 -22.60 12.03
N THR A 31 37.13 -22.19 11.09
CA THR A 31 37.48 -20.78 10.92
C THR A 31 36.18 -19.98 10.73
N ILE A 32 35.92 -19.02 11.63
CA ILE A 32 34.65 -18.26 11.70
C ILE A 32 34.25 -17.76 10.32
N SER A 33 33.17 -18.34 9.77
CA SER A 33 32.55 -17.92 8.52
C SER A 33 31.89 -16.55 8.67
N GLN A 34 31.48 -15.94 7.56
CA GLN A 34 30.78 -14.66 7.55
C GLN A 34 29.59 -14.72 8.53
N PRO A 35 29.60 -13.94 9.63
CA PRO A 35 28.60 -14.09 10.68
C PRO A 35 27.23 -13.61 10.21
N ASP A 36 26.19 -14.28 10.69
CA ASP A 36 24.82 -13.77 10.57
C ASP A 36 24.64 -12.59 11.55
N VAL A 37 23.79 -11.63 11.19
CA VAL A 37 23.46 -10.48 12.04
C VAL A 37 21.95 -10.45 12.23
N TYR A 38 21.56 -10.31 13.49
CA TYR A 38 20.18 -10.16 13.91
C TYR A 38 20.00 -8.77 14.53
N VAL A 39 18.83 -8.17 14.32
CA VAL A 39 18.41 -6.92 14.98
C VAL A 39 17.10 -7.20 15.69
N ASP A 40 17.09 -7.13 17.02
CA ASP A 40 15.95 -7.45 17.90
C ASP A 40 15.27 -8.79 17.56
N GLY A 41 16.09 -9.82 17.31
CA GLY A 41 15.66 -11.18 17.02
C GLY A 41 15.45 -11.49 15.53
N GLU A 42 15.41 -10.49 14.65
CA GLU A 42 15.19 -10.70 13.20
C GLU A 42 16.49 -10.69 12.39
N LYS A 43 16.62 -11.62 11.45
CA LYS A 43 17.85 -11.81 10.66
C LYS A 43 17.94 -10.83 9.49
N LEU A 44 18.92 -9.93 9.49
CA LEU A 44 19.05 -8.95 8.41
C LEU A 44 19.65 -9.53 7.11
N PRO A 45 18.99 -9.37 5.94
CA PRO A 45 19.45 -9.94 4.68
C PRO A 45 20.46 -9.05 3.94
N PHE A 46 21.76 -9.20 4.21
CA PHE A 46 22.77 -8.42 3.46
C PHE A 46 23.06 -8.97 2.05
N ASP A 47 23.17 -8.04 1.10
CA ASP A 47 23.71 -8.23 -0.25
C ASP A 47 25.25 -8.38 -0.24
N VAL A 48 25.94 -7.58 0.59
CA VAL A 48 27.36 -7.72 0.90
C VAL A 48 27.51 -8.31 2.30
N LYS A 49 27.88 -9.58 2.38
CA LYS A 49 27.99 -10.30 3.65
C LYS A 49 29.04 -9.69 4.59
N PRO A 50 28.85 -9.78 5.92
CA PRO A 50 29.84 -9.35 6.90
C PRO A 50 31.20 -10.01 6.69
N ILE A 51 32.29 -9.26 6.94
CA ILE A 51 33.66 -9.72 6.69
C ILE A 51 34.50 -9.70 7.96
N ASN A 52 35.45 -10.63 8.08
CA ASN A 52 36.47 -10.59 9.13
C ASN A 52 37.75 -9.90 8.60
N ASP A 53 38.01 -8.68 9.07
CA ASP A 53 39.26 -7.96 8.82
C ASP A 53 40.15 -8.00 10.07
N ARG A 54 41.22 -8.79 10.02
CA ARG A 54 42.25 -8.84 11.07
C ARG A 54 41.69 -9.17 12.48
N GLY A 55 40.71 -10.07 12.56
CA GLY A 55 40.06 -10.43 13.82
C GLY A 55 39.02 -9.41 14.28
N ARG A 56 38.42 -8.67 13.35
CA ARG A 56 37.26 -7.79 13.58
C ARG A 56 36.20 -8.04 12.53
N VAL A 57 34.98 -8.28 12.97
CA VAL A 57 33.81 -8.37 12.09
C VAL A 57 33.41 -6.97 11.67
N LEU A 58 33.27 -6.75 10.37
CA LEU A 58 32.67 -5.56 9.79
C LEU A 58 31.33 -5.92 9.14
N VAL A 59 30.30 -5.10 9.40
CA VAL A 59 28.92 -5.26 8.91
C VAL A 59 28.50 -4.07 8.04
N PRO A 60 27.53 -4.23 7.12
CA PRO A 60 26.98 -3.12 6.34
C PRO A 60 26.24 -2.11 7.24
N LEU A 61 26.78 -0.89 7.37
CA LEU A 61 26.23 0.13 8.27
C LEU A 61 24.81 0.55 7.87
N ARG A 62 24.58 0.81 6.57
CA ARG A 62 23.34 1.46 6.09
C ARG A 62 22.10 0.68 6.52
N MET A 63 22.06 -0.62 6.24
CA MET A 63 20.90 -1.46 6.52
C MET A 63 20.56 -1.52 8.02
N ILE A 64 21.57 -1.64 8.87
CA ILE A 64 21.40 -1.66 10.34
C ILE A 64 20.94 -0.29 10.87
N PHE A 65 21.39 0.80 10.27
CA PHE A 65 21.00 2.16 10.68
C PHE A 65 19.60 2.53 10.17
N GLU A 66 19.26 2.19 8.94
CA GLU A 66 17.94 2.46 8.36
C GLU A 66 16.84 1.60 9.02
N SER A 67 17.10 0.34 9.37
CA SER A 67 16.12 -0.54 10.03
C SER A 67 15.74 -0.09 11.46
N ILE A 68 16.61 0.66 12.13
CA ILE A 68 16.31 1.31 13.41
C ILE A 68 15.79 2.75 13.25
N GLY A 69 15.52 3.21 12.02
CA GLY A 69 14.94 4.51 11.72
C GLY A 69 15.92 5.68 11.58
N ALA A 70 17.22 5.44 11.42
CA ALA A 70 18.19 6.51 11.16
C ALA A 70 18.24 6.91 9.68
N GLU A 71 18.37 8.22 9.42
CA GLU A 71 18.72 8.75 8.10
C GLU A 71 20.20 8.42 7.82
N VAL A 72 20.50 7.84 6.65
CA VAL A 72 21.89 7.58 6.20
C VAL A 72 22.14 8.27 4.86
N THR A 73 23.16 9.13 4.81
CA THR A 73 23.53 9.90 3.61
C THR A 73 25.02 9.81 3.32
N TRP A 74 25.40 9.98 2.04
CA TRP A 74 26.79 9.98 1.59
C TRP A 74 27.30 11.37 1.19
N GLU A 75 28.32 11.87 1.88
CA GLU A 75 29.05 13.07 1.48
C GLU A 75 30.21 12.71 0.53
N ALA A 76 29.94 12.74 -0.78
CA ALA A 76 30.92 12.34 -1.80
C ALA A 76 32.25 13.13 -1.76
N LYS A 77 32.22 14.44 -1.45
CA LYS A 77 33.42 15.31 -1.41
C LYS A 77 34.42 14.93 -0.33
N THR A 78 33.93 14.32 0.76
CA THR A 78 34.70 14.00 1.97
C THR A 78 34.79 12.49 2.20
N SER A 79 34.23 11.68 1.29
CA SER A 79 34.04 10.23 1.43
C SER A 79 33.54 9.85 2.82
N THR A 80 32.48 10.53 3.28
CA THR A 80 31.96 10.42 4.66
C THR A 80 30.52 9.95 4.65
N VAL A 81 30.23 8.86 5.38
CA VAL A 81 28.85 8.49 5.72
C VAL A 81 28.38 9.36 6.87
N VAL A 82 27.17 9.90 6.75
CA VAL A 82 26.49 10.67 7.80
C VAL A 82 25.22 9.95 8.20
N GLY A 83 25.15 9.51 9.45
CA GLY A 83 23.97 8.92 10.06
C GLY A 83 23.27 9.90 11.00
N LYS A 84 21.94 9.99 11.01
CA LYS A 84 21.19 10.84 11.96
C LYS A 84 19.97 10.12 12.54
N LYS A 85 19.83 10.13 13.86
CA LYS A 85 18.64 9.65 14.61
C LYS A 85 18.54 10.43 15.92
N ASP A 86 17.34 10.81 16.34
CA ASP A 86 17.05 11.42 17.65
C ASP A 86 18.00 12.57 18.07
N GLY A 87 18.37 13.43 17.12
CA GLY A 87 19.33 14.52 17.33
C GLY A 87 20.82 14.11 17.40
N VAL A 88 21.11 12.82 17.52
CA VAL A 88 22.47 12.27 17.41
C VAL A 88 22.89 12.27 15.93
N THR A 89 23.98 12.97 15.63
CA THR A 89 24.64 12.92 14.31
C THR A 89 25.92 12.11 14.41
N ILE A 90 26.06 11.16 13.48
CA ILE A 90 27.25 10.35 13.26
C ILE A 90 27.91 10.83 11.98
N ARG A 91 29.24 11.01 12.00
CA ARG A 91 30.04 11.28 10.80
C ARG A 91 31.21 10.32 10.75
N LEU A 92 31.24 9.49 9.70
CA LEU A 92 32.17 8.38 9.53
C LEU A 92 32.94 8.54 8.21
N PRO A 93 34.13 9.16 8.24
CA PRO A 93 35.00 9.24 7.06
C PRO A 93 35.65 7.89 6.76
N ILE A 94 35.48 7.40 5.52
CA ILE A 94 36.02 6.11 5.07
C ILE A 94 37.55 6.11 5.10
N GLY A 95 38.14 4.98 5.48
CA GLY A 95 39.58 4.80 5.61
C GLY A 95 40.22 5.46 6.84
N LYS A 96 39.44 6.13 7.71
CA LYS A 96 39.92 6.68 8.98
C LYS A 96 39.57 5.75 10.15
N LYS A 97 40.40 5.78 11.20
CA LYS A 97 40.13 5.13 12.50
C LYS A 97 39.31 6.01 13.45
N THR A 98 38.77 7.13 12.99
CA THR A 98 38.07 8.10 13.83
C THR A 98 36.75 8.50 13.19
N ALA A 99 35.68 8.43 13.97
CA ALA A 99 34.37 8.97 13.64
C ALA A 99 33.98 10.03 14.68
N THR A 100 32.90 10.76 14.44
CA THR A 100 32.23 11.54 15.48
C THR A 100 30.82 11.02 15.72
N VAL A 101 30.42 10.84 16.97
CA VAL A 101 29.07 10.43 17.40
C VAL A 101 28.57 11.48 18.40
N GLY A 102 27.46 12.16 18.08
CA GLY A 102 26.92 13.22 18.94
C GLY A 102 27.92 14.36 19.21
N GLY A 103 28.79 14.66 18.24
CA GLY A 103 29.87 15.65 18.37
C GLY A 103 31.12 15.18 19.14
N LYS A 104 31.13 13.99 19.74
CA LYS A 104 32.30 13.40 20.41
C LYS A 104 33.09 12.52 19.44
N THR A 105 34.41 12.60 19.48
CA THR A 105 35.28 11.71 18.66
C THR A 105 35.32 10.30 19.25
N VAL A 106 35.06 9.31 18.41
CA VAL A 106 35.11 7.87 18.72
C VAL A 106 36.22 7.22 17.87
N THR A 107 36.98 6.29 18.46
CA THR A 107 38.07 5.58 17.78
C THR A 107 37.64 4.16 17.41
N LEU A 108 37.77 3.81 16.14
CA LEU A 108 37.42 2.49 15.60
C LEU A 108 38.64 1.55 15.68
N ASP A 109 38.41 0.31 16.13
CA ASP A 109 39.42 -0.77 16.16
C ASP A 109 40.14 -0.92 14.80
N VAL A 110 39.36 -0.94 13.72
CA VAL A 110 39.82 -0.92 12.32
C VAL A 110 39.04 0.15 11.54
N PRO A 111 39.61 0.78 10.50
CA PRO A 111 38.92 1.81 9.72
C PRO A 111 37.65 1.26 9.06
N ALA A 112 36.64 2.11 8.91
CA ALA A 112 35.52 1.81 8.01
C ALA A 112 36.02 1.70 6.56
N LYS A 113 35.44 0.78 5.80
CA LYS A 113 35.86 0.47 4.42
C LYS A 113 34.67 0.49 3.46
N LEU A 114 34.94 0.74 2.18
CA LEU A 114 34.00 0.44 1.11
C LEU A 114 34.31 -0.96 0.57
N VAL A 115 33.30 -1.82 0.48
CA VAL A 115 33.38 -3.16 -0.12
C VAL A 115 32.14 -3.36 -0.97
N ASN A 116 32.29 -3.58 -2.28
CA ASN A 116 31.19 -3.70 -3.24
C ASN A 116 30.12 -2.59 -3.06
N ASP A 117 30.57 -1.34 -2.97
CA ASP A 117 29.74 -0.15 -2.75
C ASP A 117 28.83 -0.19 -1.50
N ARG A 118 29.24 -0.96 -0.48
CA ARG A 118 28.69 -0.92 0.88
C ARG A 118 29.73 -0.42 1.87
N THR A 119 29.30 0.46 2.79
CA THR A 119 30.14 0.90 3.91
C THR A 119 30.12 -0.15 4.99
N MET A 120 31.28 -0.78 5.19
CA MET A 120 31.52 -1.84 6.17
C MET A 120 32.16 -1.23 7.42
N VAL A 121 31.55 -1.47 8.59
CA VAL A 121 32.00 -0.90 9.88
C VAL A 121 32.17 -1.96 10.96
N PRO A 122 33.12 -1.81 11.90
CA PRO A 122 33.27 -2.73 13.00
C PRO A 122 31.97 -2.84 13.80
N VAL A 123 31.54 -4.06 14.12
CA VAL A 123 30.31 -4.32 14.87
C VAL A 123 30.20 -3.49 16.17
N ARG A 124 31.31 -3.35 16.93
CA ARG A 124 31.34 -2.50 18.15
C ARG A 124 30.97 -1.04 17.89
N PHE A 125 31.26 -0.50 16.71
CA PHE A 125 30.88 0.87 16.38
C PHE A 125 29.35 1.06 16.34
N ILE A 126 28.58 0.02 15.99
CA ILE A 126 27.11 0.06 16.02
C ILE A 126 26.60 0.25 17.46
N ASN A 127 27.18 -0.49 18.42
CA ASN A 127 26.86 -0.38 19.86
C ASN A 127 27.05 1.06 20.38
N GLU A 128 28.17 1.68 20.02
CA GLU A 128 28.54 3.04 20.44
C GLU A 128 27.82 4.16 19.67
N SER A 129 27.10 3.84 18.60
CA SER A 129 26.51 4.81 17.66
C SER A 129 25.21 5.45 18.15
N PHE A 130 24.25 4.63 18.57
CA PHE A 130 22.91 5.09 18.99
C PHE A 130 22.48 4.53 20.37
N GLY A 131 23.42 3.95 21.13
CA GLY A 131 23.13 3.35 22.43
C GLY A 131 22.53 1.93 22.34
N ASN A 132 22.61 1.29 21.18
CA ASN A 132 22.22 -0.10 20.97
C ASN A 132 23.11 -1.04 21.80
N GLY A 133 22.54 -2.15 22.25
CA GLY A 133 23.31 -3.30 22.74
C GLY A 133 23.80 -4.15 21.56
N VAL A 134 25.00 -4.74 21.69
CA VAL A 134 25.48 -5.75 20.74
C VAL A 134 26.12 -6.91 21.50
N GLU A 135 25.54 -8.09 21.34
CA GLU A 135 26.07 -9.36 21.83
C GLU A 135 26.66 -10.18 20.67
N TRP A 136 27.51 -11.15 21.01
CA TRP A 136 28.16 -12.02 20.03
C TRP A 136 28.25 -13.44 20.57
N ASP A 137 27.65 -14.39 19.84
CA ASP A 137 27.74 -15.82 20.14
C ASP A 137 29.03 -16.40 19.52
N PRO A 138 29.82 -17.19 20.27
CA PRO A 138 30.81 -18.15 19.75
C PRO A 138 30.42 -18.93 18.48
N ALA A 139 29.12 -19.17 18.23
CA ALA A 139 28.60 -19.77 17.00
C ALA A 139 28.78 -18.90 15.73
N GLY A 140 29.18 -17.62 15.88
CA GLY A 140 29.32 -16.68 14.77
C GLY A 140 28.06 -15.86 14.49
N VAL A 141 27.28 -15.54 15.53
CA VAL A 141 26.10 -14.69 15.43
C VAL A 141 26.40 -13.31 16.04
N VAL A 142 25.92 -12.24 15.40
CA VAL A 142 25.95 -10.88 15.93
C VAL A 142 24.51 -10.46 16.24
N ASP A 143 24.17 -10.34 17.52
CA ASP A 143 22.85 -9.91 17.96
C ASP A 143 22.89 -8.43 18.34
N ILE A 144 22.01 -7.62 17.75
CA ILE A 144 21.92 -6.18 18.00
C ILE A 144 20.57 -5.89 18.65
N THR A 145 20.58 -5.39 19.89
CA THR A 145 19.36 -4.92 20.57
C THR A 145 19.24 -3.41 20.36
N SER A 146 18.16 -2.97 19.73
CA SER A 146 17.98 -1.56 19.37
C SER A 146 17.30 -0.77 20.48
N VAL A 147 17.82 0.42 20.79
CA VAL A 147 17.17 1.33 21.74
C VAL A 147 16.36 2.38 20.99
N ASN A 148 15.08 2.52 21.35
CA ASN A 148 14.12 3.43 20.72
C ASN A 148 14.00 3.23 19.20
N ALA A 149 14.06 1.99 18.70
CA ALA A 149 13.70 1.69 17.31
C ALA A 149 12.18 1.84 17.09
N PRO A 150 11.73 2.19 15.88
CA PRO A 150 10.31 2.25 15.57
C PRO A 150 9.66 0.85 15.67
N GLN A 151 8.36 0.82 15.99
CA GLN A 151 7.57 -0.42 16.04
C GLN A 151 7.56 -1.11 14.67
N VAL A 152 7.33 -0.33 13.61
CA VAL A 152 7.36 -0.76 12.21
C VAL A 152 8.68 -0.33 11.59
N ARG A 153 9.40 -1.28 10.99
CA ARG A 153 10.80 -1.15 10.58
C ARG A 153 10.93 -1.48 9.10
N VAL A 154 11.44 -0.55 8.32
CA VAL A 154 11.60 -0.72 6.87
C VAL A 154 13.02 -1.19 6.55
N ILE A 155 13.14 -2.28 5.79
CA ILE A 155 14.40 -2.88 5.34
C ILE A 155 14.43 -2.92 3.81
N GLY A 156 15.60 -2.66 3.22
CA GLY A 156 15.82 -2.88 1.79
C GLY A 156 16.17 -4.33 1.47
N GLY A 157 15.27 -5.04 0.79
CA GLY A 157 15.43 -6.46 0.40
C GLY A 157 15.84 -6.69 -1.07
N ASP A 158 16.06 -5.64 -1.86
CA ASP A 158 16.45 -5.69 -3.29
C ASP A 158 17.62 -4.74 -3.58
N VAL A 159 18.62 -5.22 -4.32
CA VAL A 159 19.78 -4.45 -4.78
C VAL A 159 19.43 -3.30 -5.74
N LYS A 160 18.22 -3.30 -6.31
CA LYS A 160 17.69 -2.22 -7.17
C LYS A 160 17.02 -1.07 -6.41
N LEU A 161 16.96 -1.12 -5.08
CA LEU A 161 16.54 0.04 -4.29
C LEU A 161 17.55 1.18 -4.43
N VAL A 162 17.02 2.39 -4.64
CA VAL A 162 17.77 3.63 -4.76
C VAL A 162 18.01 4.24 -3.37
N GLU A 163 19.13 4.94 -3.19
CA GLU A 163 19.48 5.60 -1.93
C GLU A 163 18.32 6.47 -1.40
N GLY A 164 17.97 6.27 -0.14
CA GLY A 164 16.91 7.00 0.55
C GLY A 164 15.49 6.41 0.41
N GLN A 165 15.22 5.45 -0.48
CA GLN A 165 13.86 4.87 -0.60
C GLN A 165 13.36 4.24 0.71
N VAL A 166 14.19 3.41 1.36
CA VAL A 166 13.90 2.78 2.66
C VAL A 166 13.57 3.83 3.73
N TYR A 167 14.45 4.83 3.88
CA TYR A 167 14.26 5.93 4.83
C TYR A 167 13.00 6.76 4.52
N ASN A 168 12.70 7.04 3.25
CA ASN A 168 11.52 7.82 2.86
C ASN A 168 10.22 7.09 3.22
N VAL A 169 10.14 5.77 3.01
CA VAL A 169 8.98 4.97 3.42
C VAL A 169 8.87 4.89 4.95
N GLN A 170 9.97 4.65 5.66
CA GLN A 170 10.00 4.67 7.13
C GLN A 170 9.52 6.01 7.70
N LYS A 171 9.98 7.10 7.11
CA LYS A 171 9.61 8.47 7.46
C LYS A 171 8.14 8.75 7.15
N GLU A 172 7.63 8.28 6.02
CA GLU A 172 6.22 8.43 5.65
C GLU A 172 5.29 7.72 6.65
N ILE A 173 5.61 6.48 7.04
CA ILE A 173 4.86 5.71 8.05
C ILE A 173 4.72 6.50 9.35
N ILE A 174 5.83 7.09 9.82
CA ILE A 174 5.88 7.91 11.03
C ILE A 174 5.13 9.23 10.84
N GLN A 175 5.37 9.96 9.74
CA GLN A 175 4.80 11.28 9.51
C GLN A 175 3.28 11.26 9.27
N LYS A 176 2.75 10.20 8.64
CA LYS A 176 1.31 10.00 8.44
C LYS A 176 0.63 9.28 9.61
N GLN A 177 1.40 8.86 10.63
CA GLN A 177 0.94 8.12 11.81
C GLN A 177 0.18 6.83 11.45
N ILE A 178 0.68 6.09 10.46
CA ILE A 178 -0.03 4.93 9.90
C ILE A 178 -0.23 3.87 11.00
N VAL A 179 0.83 3.59 11.77
CA VAL A 179 0.85 2.60 12.85
C VAL A 179 -0.21 2.91 13.91
N GLU A 180 -0.22 4.15 14.38
CA GLU A 180 -1.15 4.62 15.40
C GLU A 180 -2.59 4.61 14.89
N LYS A 181 -2.83 4.96 13.62
CA LYS A 181 -4.17 4.94 13.03
C LYS A 181 -4.72 3.55 12.84
N VAL A 182 -3.93 2.58 12.35
CA VAL A 182 -4.36 1.17 12.22
C VAL A 182 -4.72 0.61 13.60
N GLN A 183 -3.84 0.80 14.60
CA GLN A 183 -4.10 0.42 16.00
C GLN A 183 -5.37 1.08 16.56
N ASN A 184 -5.55 2.39 16.37
CA ASN A 184 -6.70 3.14 16.89
C ASN A 184 -8.03 2.72 16.25
N GLN A 185 -8.03 2.38 14.96
CA GLN A 185 -9.22 1.88 14.27
C GLN A 185 -9.58 0.45 14.71
N ALA A 186 -8.60 -0.45 14.78
CA ALA A 186 -8.81 -1.85 15.18
C ALA A 186 -9.12 -1.98 16.68
N GLY A 187 -8.57 -1.09 17.50
CA GLY A 187 -8.62 -1.17 18.96
C GLY A 187 -7.58 -2.11 19.59
N TYR A 188 -6.53 -2.46 18.85
CA TYR A 188 -5.42 -3.34 19.23
C TYR A 188 -4.09 -2.58 19.28
N THR A 189 -3.06 -3.20 19.84
CA THR A 189 -1.66 -2.73 19.79
C THR A 189 -0.77 -3.79 19.15
N PHE A 190 0.34 -3.39 18.52
CA PHE A 190 1.37 -4.33 18.10
C PHE A 190 2.13 -4.83 19.34
N ASP A 191 2.17 -6.15 19.52
CA ASP A 191 2.83 -6.82 20.64
C ASP A 191 4.32 -7.12 20.38
N GLY A 192 4.76 -6.97 19.12
CA GLY A 192 6.16 -7.14 18.70
C GLY A 192 6.53 -6.23 17.51
N PRO A 193 7.83 -6.16 17.16
CA PRO A 193 8.27 -5.40 15.99
C PRO A 193 7.59 -5.90 14.72
N VAL A 194 7.46 -5.02 13.72
CA VAL A 194 6.91 -5.35 12.40
C VAL A 194 7.96 -5.03 11.33
N TRP A 195 8.20 -5.96 10.42
CA TRP A 195 9.29 -5.89 9.45
C TRP A 195 8.77 -5.69 8.03
N ILE A 196 9.07 -4.55 7.41
CA ILE A 196 8.67 -4.24 6.03
C ILE A 196 9.86 -4.38 5.09
N TYR A 197 9.89 -5.47 4.32
CA TYR A 197 10.90 -5.73 3.31
C TYR A 197 10.50 -5.12 1.96
N LEU A 198 11.18 -4.05 1.58
CA LEU A 198 10.97 -3.41 0.28
C LEU A 198 11.77 -4.12 -0.82
N SER A 199 11.17 -4.20 -2.00
CA SER A 199 11.86 -4.52 -3.26
C SER A 199 11.55 -3.46 -4.32
N ASN A 200 12.33 -3.39 -5.41
CA ASN A 200 12.15 -2.40 -6.48
C ASN A 200 12.18 -3.06 -7.87
N SER A 201 11.81 -4.34 -7.93
CA SER A 201 11.60 -5.12 -9.15
C SER A 201 10.90 -6.44 -8.86
N ASP A 202 10.23 -7.02 -9.85
CA ASP A 202 9.56 -8.33 -9.74
C ASP A 202 10.49 -9.46 -9.27
N GLY A 203 11.73 -9.47 -9.76
CA GLY A 203 12.75 -10.44 -9.33
C GLY A 203 13.18 -10.24 -7.87
N GLY A 204 13.32 -8.98 -7.42
CA GLY A 204 13.56 -8.67 -6.02
C GLY A 204 12.38 -9.04 -5.14
N TYR A 205 11.16 -8.76 -5.59
CA TYR A 205 9.91 -9.09 -4.89
C TYR A 205 9.77 -10.59 -4.70
N LYS A 206 9.94 -11.37 -5.78
CA LYS A 206 9.97 -12.84 -5.72
C LYS A 206 10.99 -13.35 -4.70
N THR A 207 12.19 -12.79 -4.72
CA THR A 207 13.30 -13.20 -3.85
C THR A 207 13.05 -12.82 -2.38
N ALA A 208 12.33 -11.74 -2.12
CA ALA A 208 11.89 -11.38 -0.78
C ALA A 208 10.73 -12.28 -0.32
N LEU A 209 9.71 -12.51 -1.14
CA LEU A 209 8.62 -13.44 -0.83
C LEU A 209 9.14 -14.83 -0.45
N MET A 210 10.02 -15.44 -1.24
CA MET A 210 10.59 -16.77 -0.95
C MET A 210 11.52 -16.83 0.28
N ARG A 211 11.88 -15.68 0.86
CA ARG A 211 12.87 -15.58 1.95
C ARG A 211 12.20 -15.21 3.28
N GLU A 212 11.29 -14.23 3.22
CA GLU A 212 10.61 -13.65 4.37
C GLU A 212 9.18 -14.23 4.55
N THR A 213 8.74 -15.09 3.63
CA THR A 213 7.53 -15.90 3.74
C THR A 213 7.86 -17.35 3.38
N ASP A 214 7.12 -18.32 3.91
CA ASP A 214 7.31 -19.75 3.57
C ASP A 214 6.87 -20.13 2.13
N ALA A 215 6.68 -19.15 1.24
CA ALA A 215 6.24 -19.35 -0.14
C ALA A 215 7.29 -20.07 -1.00
N SER A 216 6.86 -21.09 -1.74
CA SER A 216 7.67 -21.71 -2.77
C SER A 216 7.95 -20.76 -3.94
N SER A 217 8.93 -21.11 -4.78
CA SER A 217 9.23 -20.37 -6.02
C SER A 217 8.05 -20.29 -7.00
N THR A 218 7.05 -21.18 -6.89
CA THR A 218 5.84 -21.13 -7.72
C THR A 218 4.83 -20.14 -7.14
N GLU A 219 4.53 -20.24 -5.84
CA GLU A 219 3.61 -19.32 -5.14
C GLU A 219 4.13 -17.88 -5.19
N ALA A 220 5.42 -17.69 -4.93
CA ALA A 220 6.06 -16.38 -5.06
C ALA A 220 6.07 -15.83 -6.49
N ALA A 221 6.02 -16.69 -7.53
CA ALA A 221 5.85 -16.22 -8.91
C ALA A 221 4.42 -15.73 -9.17
N GLN A 222 3.42 -16.43 -8.66
CA GLN A 222 2.01 -16.04 -8.79
C GLN A 222 1.74 -14.73 -8.03
N LEU A 223 2.19 -14.63 -6.78
CA LEU A 223 2.09 -13.40 -5.98
C LEU A 223 2.75 -12.19 -6.65
N VAL A 224 3.86 -12.39 -7.38
CA VAL A 224 4.52 -11.32 -8.14
C VAL A 224 3.65 -10.75 -9.27
N GLU A 225 2.73 -11.53 -9.84
CA GLU A 225 1.84 -11.06 -10.90
C GLU A 225 0.78 -10.10 -10.33
N TRP A 226 0.01 -10.54 -9.32
CA TRP A 226 -1.18 -9.81 -8.85
C TRP A 226 -1.03 -9.07 -7.50
N ALA A 227 -0.18 -9.53 -6.58
CA ALA A 227 -0.11 -8.94 -5.25
C ALA A 227 0.66 -7.61 -5.25
N ASN A 228 0.14 -6.66 -4.46
CA ASN A 228 0.69 -5.31 -4.25
C ASN A 228 1.48 -5.18 -2.94
N GLY A 229 1.24 -6.10 -2.01
CA GLY A 229 1.95 -6.37 -0.77
C GLY A 229 1.60 -7.79 -0.32
N VAL A 230 2.31 -8.31 0.68
CA VAL A 230 1.93 -9.55 1.39
C VAL A 230 2.36 -9.44 2.85
N ALA A 231 1.42 -9.58 3.78
CA ALA A 231 1.68 -9.83 5.20
C ALA A 231 1.85 -11.32 5.50
N TYR A 232 2.88 -11.67 6.29
CA TYR A 232 3.13 -13.01 6.80
C TYR A 232 3.66 -12.93 8.24
N GLY A 233 2.85 -13.38 9.21
CA GLY A 233 3.22 -13.27 10.63
C GLY A 233 3.38 -11.83 11.08
N ASP A 234 4.59 -11.44 11.47
CA ASP A 234 5.03 -10.09 11.85
C ASP A 234 5.66 -9.29 10.69
N THR A 235 5.69 -9.88 9.50
CA THR A 235 6.47 -9.42 8.36
C THR A 235 5.57 -8.99 7.21
N ILE A 236 6.01 -8.00 6.43
CA ILE A 236 5.33 -7.48 5.24
C ILE A 236 6.37 -7.38 4.11
N VAL A 237 6.03 -7.86 2.92
CA VAL A 237 6.88 -7.71 1.72
C VAL A 237 6.20 -6.78 0.72
N ILE A 238 6.89 -5.72 0.26
CA ILE A 238 6.30 -4.71 -0.64
C ILE A 238 7.15 -4.53 -1.92
N PRO A 239 6.56 -4.71 -3.11
CA PRO A 239 7.13 -4.29 -4.40
C PRO A 239 6.95 -2.78 -4.60
N LEU A 240 7.91 -1.98 -4.15
CA LEU A 240 7.85 -0.51 -4.22
C LEU A 240 7.70 0.01 -5.65
N HIS A 241 8.19 -0.73 -6.66
CA HIS A 241 8.02 -0.39 -8.07
C HIS A 241 6.58 -0.50 -8.59
N LYS A 242 5.68 -1.18 -7.85
CA LYS A 242 4.22 -1.15 -8.11
C LYS A 242 3.51 -0.01 -7.36
N GLN A 243 4.18 0.64 -6.39
CA GLN A 243 3.59 1.63 -5.48
C GLN A 243 4.00 3.07 -5.88
N GLU A 244 3.74 3.43 -7.14
CA GLU A 244 4.23 4.69 -7.74
C GLU A 244 3.64 5.95 -7.10
N SER A 245 2.41 5.89 -6.56
CA SER A 245 1.74 7.02 -5.91
C SER A 245 1.83 6.94 -4.38
N ASP A 246 1.85 8.11 -3.72
CA ASP A 246 1.74 8.22 -2.26
C ASP A 246 0.43 7.58 -1.75
N TYR A 247 -0.65 7.70 -2.51
CA TYR A 247 -1.94 7.08 -2.19
C TYR A 247 -1.84 5.55 -2.17
N GLY A 248 -1.42 4.94 -3.29
CA GLY A 248 -1.32 3.49 -3.41
C GLY A 248 -0.37 2.90 -2.38
N ARG A 249 0.79 3.54 -2.16
CA ARG A 249 1.78 3.11 -1.17
C ARG A 249 1.28 3.17 0.26
N VAL A 250 0.64 4.27 0.67
CA VAL A 250 0.08 4.43 2.02
C VAL A 250 -1.06 3.44 2.25
N ARG A 251 -1.94 3.25 1.26
CA ARG A 251 -3.02 2.26 1.32
C ARG A 251 -2.45 0.85 1.52
N THR A 252 -1.53 0.43 0.64
CA THR A 252 -0.87 -0.90 0.73
C THR A 252 -0.23 -1.10 2.10
N ILE A 253 0.60 -0.17 2.58
CA ILE A 253 1.24 -0.31 3.90
C ILE A 253 0.22 -0.40 5.04
N ALA A 254 -0.83 0.42 5.01
CA ALA A 254 -1.87 0.42 6.05
C ALA A 254 -2.72 -0.86 6.04
N HIS A 255 -2.98 -1.44 4.86
CA HIS A 255 -3.71 -2.69 4.68
C HIS A 255 -2.92 -3.87 5.26
N GLU A 256 -1.67 -4.06 4.83
CA GLU A 256 -0.80 -5.14 5.35
C GLU A 256 -0.53 -5.00 6.86
N LEU A 257 -0.43 -3.77 7.38
CA LEU A 257 -0.30 -3.52 8.82
C LEU A 257 -1.54 -3.95 9.62
N ALA A 258 -2.74 -3.94 9.04
CA ALA A 258 -3.94 -4.45 9.70
C ALA A 258 -3.85 -5.98 9.88
N HIS A 259 -3.41 -6.71 8.85
CA HIS A 259 -3.20 -8.15 8.95
C HIS A 259 -2.12 -8.52 9.98
N VAL A 260 -0.97 -7.83 9.98
CA VAL A 260 0.06 -8.06 11.00
C VAL A 260 -0.46 -7.75 12.42
N LEU A 261 -1.26 -6.69 12.58
CA LEU A 261 -1.84 -6.35 13.89
C LEU A 261 -2.75 -7.47 14.41
N PHE A 262 -3.59 -8.05 13.55
CA PHE A 262 -4.43 -9.19 13.90
C PHE A 262 -3.62 -10.47 14.15
N ASN A 263 -2.57 -10.72 13.37
CA ASN A 263 -1.67 -11.87 13.56
C ASN A 263 -0.96 -11.84 14.92
N GLN A 264 -0.45 -10.67 15.34
CA GLN A 264 0.23 -10.51 16.62
C GLN A 264 -0.72 -10.65 17.82
N ASN A 265 -2.00 -10.30 17.66
CA ASN A 265 -3.03 -10.40 18.70
C ASN A 265 -3.80 -11.75 18.66
N ASP A 266 -3.32 -12.75 17.89
CA ASP A 266 -3.97 -14.06 17.66
C ASP A 266 -5.49 -13.97 17.31
N ALA A 267 -5.89 -12.93 16.55
CA ALA A 267 -7.30 -12.64 16.26
C ALA A 267 -7.86 -13.48 15.09
N ASP A 268 -8.61 -14.54 15.42
CA ASP A 268 -9.28 -15.45 14.45
C ASP A 268 -10.55 -14.83 13.85
N LEU A 269 -10.38 -13.80 13.02
CA LEU A 269 -11.46 -13.07 12.35
C LEU A 269 -12.08 -13.87 11.19
N PRO A 270 -13.40 -13.76 10.93
CA PRO A 270 -13.99 -14.14 9.65
C PRO A 270 -13.30 -13.39 8.52
N SER A 271 -13.02 -14.04 7.38
CA SER A 271 -12.21 -13.40 6.34
C SER A 271 -12.77 -12.07 5.85
N TRP A 272 -14.10 -12.00 5.65
CA TRP A 272 -14.72 -10.76 5.19
C TRP A 272 -14.56 -9.57 6.15
N VAL A 273 -14.49 -9.86 7.45
CA VAL A 273 -14.23 -8.85 8.48
C VAL A 273 -12.78 -8.41 8.44
N ASN A 274 -11.85 -9.34 8.16
CA ASN A 274 -10.42 -9.08 8.14
C ASN A 274 -10.02 -8.27 6.90
N GLU A 275 -10.32 -8.75 5.70
CA GLU A 275 -10.04 -8.06 4.43
C GLU A 275 -10.82 -6.74 4.35
N GLY A 276 -12.12 -6.76 4.70
CA GLY A 276 -12.95 -5.56 4.67
C GLY A 276 -12.49 -4.49 5.66
N PHE A 277 -11.98 -4.88 6.84
CA PHE A 277 -11.34 -3.93 7.76
C PHE A 277 -10.02 -3.40 7.22
N ALA A 278 -9.16 -4.26 6.66
CA ALA A 278 -7.88 -3.85 6.11
C ALA A 278 -8.05 -2.85 4.95
N TRP A 279 -9.03 -3.09 4.07
CA TRP A 279 -9.46 -2.13 3.05
C TRP A 279 -10.04 -0.83 3.64
N GLN A 280 -11.05 -0.90 4.52
CA GLN A 280 -11.64 0.30 5.12
C GLN A 280 -10.60 1.17 5.85
N ALA A 281 -9.76 0.56 6.68
CA ALA A 281 -8.76 1.27 7.48
C ALA A 281 -7.66 1.88 6.61
N SER A 282 -7.21 1.17 5.58
CA SER A 282 -6.20 1.68 4.64
C SER A 282 -6.71 2.83 3.79
N LEU A 283 -7.94 2.76 3.30
CA LEU A 283 -8.59 3.85 2.55
C LEU A 283 -8.81 5.08 3.43
N ASP A 284 -9.27 4.90 4.67
CA ASP A 284 -9.44 6.01 5.62
C ASP A 284 -8.11 6.72 5.92
N ILE A 285 -7.00 5.97 6.04
CA ILE A 285 -5.66 6.54 6.28
C ILE A 285 -5.09 7.21 5.03
N ALA A 286 -5.27 6.60 3.86
CA ALA A 286 -4.74 7.12 2.60
C ALA A 286 -5.49 8.38 2.12
N PHE A 287 -6.78 8.52 2.44
CA PHE A 287 -7.63 9.66 2.05
C PHE A 287 -7.91 10.69 3.15
N GLU A 288 -7.43 10.53 4.39
CA GLU A 288 -7.73 11.42 5.54
C GLU A 288 -7.63 12.94 5.23
N ASN A 289 -6.69 13.33 4.36
CA ASN A 289 -6.50 14.72 3.90
C ASN A 289 -6.47 14.82 2.37
N GLY A 290 -7.00 13.82 1.67
CA GLY A 290 -7.08 13.77 0.21
C GLY A 290 -8.34 14.44 -0.34
N PRO A 291 -8.42 14.68 -1.66
CA PRO A 291 -9.66 15.10 -2.30
C PRO A 291 -10.73 14.01 -2.17
N GLN A 292 -11.90 14.35 -1.60
CA GLN A 292 -13.01 13.41 -1.40
C GLN A 292 -13.40 12.67 -2.68
N VAL A 293 -13.42 13.36 -3.82
CA VAL A 293 -13.73 12.76 -5.14
C VAL A 293 -12.81 11.60 -5.56
N LEU A 294 -11.59 11.52 -5.01
CA LEU A 294 -10.71 10.36 -5.24
C LEU A 294 -11.06 9.16 -4.35
N ARG A 295 -11.64 9.39 -3.17
CA ARG A 295 -12.27 8.36 -2.32
C ARG A 295 -13.57 7.89 -2.95
N ASP A 296 -14.45 8.81 -3.36
CA ASP A 296 -15.72 8.50 -4.02
C ASP A 296 -15.49 7.63 -5.28
N ARG A 297 -14.44 7.93 -6.06
CA ARG A 297 -13.97 7.08 -7.16
C ARG A 297 -13.62 5.66 -6.72
N GLN A 298 -12.84 5.52 -5.66
CA GLN A 298 -12.39 4.20 -5.18
C GLN A 298 -13.58 3.37 -4.70
N ASP A 299 -14.51 4.01 -3.99
CA ASP A 299 -15.73 3.38 -3.49
C ASP A 299 -16.65 2.97 -4.66
N MET A 300 -16.76 3.81 -5.70
CA MET A 300 -17.46 3.49 -6.95
C MET A 300 -16.81 2.32 -7.71
N LEU A 301 -15.49 2.25 -7.80
CA LEU A 301 -14.79 1.15 -8.50
C LEU A 301 -14.99 -0.19 -7.77
N SER A 302 -14.96 -0.18 -6.43
CA SER A 302 -15.31 -1.36 -5.63
C SER A 302 -16.77 -1.78 -5.84
N ARG A 303 -17.68 -0.80 -5.87
CA ARG A 303 -19.11 -1.01 -6.14
C ARG A 303 -19.38 -1.62 -7.51
N ASP A 304 -18.75 -1.08 -8.55
CA ASP A 304 -18.95 -1.51 -9.93
C ASP A 304 -18.62 -3.00 -10.13
N GLU A 305 -17.47 -3.44 -9.63
CA GLU A 305 -17.02 -4.83 -9.74
C GLU A 305 -17.97 -5.80 -9.00
N VAL A 306 -18.48 -5.41 -7.82
CA VAL A 306 -19.39 -6.23 -7.00
C VAL A 306 -20.82 -6.23 -7.55
N LEU A 307 -21.32 -5.10 -8.06
CA LEU A 307 -22.60 -5.02 -8.75
C LEU A 307 -22.57 -5.78 -10.08
N GLY A 308 -21.46 -5.70 -10.83
CA GLY A 308 -21.21 -6.50 -12.03
C GLY A 308 -21.31 -8.00 -11.75
N ALA A 309 -20.65 -8.48 -10.69
CA ALA A 309 -20.73 -9.87 -10.26
C ALA A 309 -22.15 -10.29 -9.78
N LEU A 310 -22.93 -9.37 -9.22
CA LEU A 310 -24.33 -9.65 -8.86
C LEU A 310 -25.24 -9.69 -10.09
N ASN A 311 -24.99 -8.84 -11.08
CA ASN A 311 -25.75 -8.74 -12.33
C ASN A 311 -25.49 -9.93 -13.27
N ASP A 312 -24.24 -10.41 -13.37
CA ASP A 312 -23.89 -11.60 -14.17
C ASP A 312 -24.16 -12.95 -13.47
N GLY A 313 -24.44 -12.91 -12.16
CA GLY A 313 -24.76 -14.07 -11.32
C GLY A 313 -23.56 -14.80 -10.73
N SER A 314 -22.34 -14.27 -10.84
CA SER A 314 -21.11 -14.82 -10.24
C SER A 314 -20.94 -14.51 -8.74
N TYR A 315 -21.73 -13.57 -8.19
CA TYR A 315 -21.71 -13.13 -6.79
C TYR A 315 -21.66 -14.28 -5.77
N ARG A 316 -20.79 -14.14 -4.76
CA ARG A 316 -20.56 -15.12 -3.69
C ARG A 316 -20.96 -14.55 -2.32
N PRO A 317 -21.70 -15.30 -1.47
CA PRO A 317 -21.99 -14.87 -0.10
C PRO A 317 -20.73 -14.62 0.74
N LEU A 318 -20.82 -13.69 1.71
CA LEU A 318 -19.72 -13.33 2.62
C LEU A 318 -19.13 -14.56 3.34
N ILE A 319 -17.80 -14.61 3.40
CA ILE A 319 -17.05 -15.79 3.84
C ILE A 319 -16.81 -15.75 5.35
N ASN A 320 -17.68 -16.45 6.09
CA ASN A 320 -17.66 -16.50 7.56
C ASN A 320 -16.56 -17.41 8.17
N GLY A 321 -15.71 -18.01 7.34
CA GLY A 321 -14.53 -18.80 7.76
C GLY A 321 -13.24 -18.20 7.21
N SER A 322 -12.13 -18.93 7.30
CA SER A 322 -10.85 -18.50 6.71
C SER A 322 -10.85 -18.60 5.17
N TYR A 323 -10.31 -17.58 4.49
CA TYR A 323 -10.05 -17.51 3.04
C TYR A 323 -9.33 -18.73 2.46
N SER A 324 -8.56 -19.44 3.30
CA SER A 324 -7.76 -20.63 2.99
C SER A 324 -8.48 -21.73 2.18
N LYS A 325 -9.82 -21.72 2.16
CA LYS A 325 -10.64 -22.70 1.43
C LYS A 325 -11.17 -22.27 0.07
N LEU A 326 -11.14 -20.98 -0.30
CA LEU A 326 -11.87 -20.48 -1.48
C LEU A 326 -10.96 -19.90 -2.58
N VAL A 327 -9.90 -19.18 -2.22
CA VAL A 327 -8.85 -18.78 -3.20
C VAL A 327 -8.20 -20.03 -3.82
N ALA A 328 -8.10 -21.13 -3.06
CA ALA A 328 -7.61 -22.43 -3.51
C ALA A 328 -8.46 -23.13 -4.59
N LEU A 329 -9.68 -22.64 -4.87
CA LEU A 329 -10.63 -23.30 -5.79
C LEU A 329 -10.84 -22.54 -7.10
N GLY A 330 -10.35 -21.30 -7.23
CA GLY A 330 -10.55 -20.49 -8.45
C GLY A 330 -12.03 -20.17 -8.74
N GLU A 331 -12.86 -20.08 -7.69
CA GLU A 331 -14.32 -20.04 -7.79
C GLU A 331 -14.94 -18.62 -7.87
N ALA A 332 -14.13 -17.56 -7.83
CA ALA A 332 -14.58 -16.18 -8.01
C ALA A 332 -13.91 -15.55 -9.24
N THR A 333 -14.71 -14.86 -10.05
CA THR A 333 -14.30 -14.15 -11.28
C THR A 333 -14.05 -12.65 -11.07
N TYR A 334 -14.16 -12.19 -9.81
CA TYR A 334 -14.04 -10.80 -9.38
C TYR A 334 -13.33 -10.76 -8.01
N ASN A 335 -12.88 -9.57 -7.60
CA ASN A 335 -12.19 -9.35 -6.34
C ASN A 335 -13.15 -9.36 -5.14
N LEU A 336 -13.18 -10.48 -4.42
CA LEU A 336 -13.97 -10.67 -3.19
C LEU A 336 -13.60 -9.68 -2.08
N GLU A 337 -12.37 -9.17 -2.03
CA GLU A 337 -11.96 -8.22 -0.98
C GLU A 337 -12.70 -6.89 -1.12
N LEU A 338 -13.12 -6.50 -2.33
CA LEU A 338 -13.91 -5.29 -2.55
C LEU A 338 -15.36 -5.46 -2.07
N GLN A 339 -15.90 -6.67 -2.17
CA GLN A 339 -17.19 -7.03 -1.57
C GLN A 339 -17.09 -7.02 -0.04
N ASP A 340 -16.01 -7.59 0.50
CA ASP A 340 -15.76 -7.63 1.94
C ASP A 340 -15.56 -6.22 2.51
N TYR A 341 -14.88 -5.34 1.78
CA TYR A 341 -14.81 -3.90 2.03
C TYR A 341 -16.18 -3.24 2.09
N MET A 342 -17.00 -3.39 1.05
CA MET A 342 -18.35 -2.80 1.00
C MET A 342 -19.26 -3.33 2.12
N ALA A 343 -19.11 -4.61 2.50
CA ALA A 343 -19.85 -5.19 3.60
C ALA A 343 -19.41 -4.59 4.96
N VAL A 344 -18.12 -4.35 5.16
CA VAL A 344 -17.63 -3.61 6.34
C VAL A 344 -18.09 -2.14 6.31
N GLN A 345 -18.16 -1.52 5.13
CA GLN A 345 -18.71 -0.18 4.96
C GLN A 345 -20.19 -0.12 5.40
N GLU A 346 -21.10 -0.93 4.84
CA GLU A 346 -22.53 -0.96 5.26
C GLU A 346 -22.65 -1.21 6.77
N LEU A 347 -21.85 -2.14 7.31
CA LEU A 347 -21.84 -2.44 8.74
C LEU A 347 -21.48 -1.20 9.58
N THR A 348 -20.47 -0.43 9.19
CA THR A 348 -20.05 0.77 9.92
C THR A 348 -20.99 1.97 9.72
N GLU A 349 -21.64 2.09 8.56
CA GLU A 349 -22.66 3.12 8.32
C GLU A 349 -23.92 2.87 9.15
N LYS A 350 -24.35 1.61 9.23
CA LYS A 350 -25.57 1.17 9.93
C LYS A 350 -25.44 1.09 11.44
N PHE A 351 -24.26 0.73 11.95
CA PHE A 351 -24.03 0.45 13.38
C PHE A 351 -22.94 1.32 14.04
N GLY A 352 -22.16 2.07 13.26
CA GLY A 352 -21.06 2.91 13.73
C GLY A 352 -19.74 2.15 13.92
N LYS A 353 -18.61 2.82 13.61
CA LYS A 353 -17.25 2.26 13.71
C LYS A 353 -16.90 1.74 15.11
N GLU A 354 -17.44 2.34 16.18
CA GLU A 354 -17.22 1.87 17.56
C GLU A 354 -17.83 0.49 17.83
N LYS A 355 -18.92 0.09 17.16
CA LYS A 355 -19.45 -1.27 17.26
C LYS A 355 -18.58 -2.29 16.53
N LEU A 356 -18.06 -1.95 15.35
CA LEU A 356 -17.06 -2.78 14.67
C LEU A 356 -15.83 -2.98 15.56
N LYS A 357 -15.29 -1.90 16.14
CA LYS A 357 -14.16 -1.95 17.07
C LYS A 357 -14.46 -2.76 18.35
N ALA A 358 -15.67 -2.67 18.89
CA ALA A 358 -16.12 -3.50 20.00
C ALA A 358 -16.21 -5.00 19.61
N TYR A 359 -16.68 -5.31 18.41
CA TYR A 359 -16.71 -6.66 17.86
C TYR A 359 -15.31 -7.23 17.63
N LEU A 360 -14.41 -6.49 16.97
CA LEU A 360 -13.01 -6.88 16.71
C LEU A 360 -12.30 -7.30 18.00
N LYS A 361 -12.47 -6.53 19.09
CA LYS A 361 -11.90 -6.84 20.41
C LYS A 361 -12.39 -8.14 21.05
N ARG A 362 -13.54 -8.68 20.64
CA ARG A 362 -14.07 -9.96 21.19
C ARG A 362 -13.35 -11.19 20.63
N PHE A 363 -12.49 -11.03 19.63
CA PHE A 363 -11.69 -12.12 19.04
C PHE A 363 -10.42 -12.47 19.81
N ALA A 364 -9.99 -11.61 20.73
CA ALA A 364 -9.01 -11.97 21.76
C ALA A 364 -9.63 -12.80 22.92
N GLY A 365 -10.74 -13.52 22.69
CA GLY A 365 -11.55 -14.13 23.76
C GLY A 365 -12.46 -15.30 23.34
N THR A 366 -13.14 -15.90 24.32
CA THR A 366 -13.92 -17.13 24.12
C THR A 366 -15.30 -16.88 23.50
N GLY A 367 -15.57 -17.45 22.34
CA GLY A 367 -16.88 -17.44 21.68
C GLY A 367 -16.79 -18.02 20.27
N SER A 368 -17.93 -18.15 19.56
CA SER A 368 -17.89 -18.31 18.11
C SER A 368 -18.01 -16.95 17.43
N PRO A 369 -17.40 -16.74 16.24
CA PRO A 369 -17.44 -15.45 15.54
C PRO A 369 -18.87 -14.91 15.33
N ASP A 370 -19.80 -15.81 15.02
CA ASP A 370 -21.22 -15.52 14.76
C ASP A 370 -22.04 -15.27 16.05
N ALA A 371 -21.66 -15.88 17.18
CA ALA A 371 -22.25 -15.56 18.48
C ALA A 371 -21.78 -14.19 18.99
N ASN A 372 -20.50 -13.87 18.80
CA ASN A 372 -19.95 -12.54 19.08
C ASN A 372 -20.61 -11.47 18.20
N PHE A 373 -20.86 -11.76 16.92
CA PHE A 373 -21.50 -10.85 15.96
C PHE A 373 -22.96 -10.58 16.37
N ARG A 374 -23.75 -11.64 16.65
CA ARG A 374 -25.11 -11.48 17.22
C ARG A 374 -25.12 -10.64 18.49
N GLY A 375 -24.14 -10.83 19.37
CA GLY A 375 -24.03 -10.11 20.63
C GLY A 375 -23.62 -8.64 20.53
N GLU A 376 -23.21 -8.15 19.36
CA GLU A 376 -22.85 -6.75 19.13
C GLU A 376 -23.83 -6.06 18.15
N PHE A 377 -24.19 -6.73 17.06
CA PHE A 377 -25.04 -6.17 15.99
C PHE A 377 -26.52 -6.57 16.08
N GLY A 378 -26.88 -7.55 16.93
CA GLY A 378 -28.26 -7.99 17.11
C GLY A 378 -28.80 -8.91 16.01
N MET A 379 -27.96 -9.31 15.05
CA MET A 379 -28.26 -10.24 13.96
C MET A 379 -27.05 -11.14 13.70
N SER A 380 -27.23 -12.27 12.99
CA SER A 380 -26.13 -13.15 12.58
C SER A 380 -25.38 -12.63 11.36
N MET A 381 -24.17 -13.15 11.12
CA MET A 381 -23.41 -12.81 9.92
C MET A 381 -24.12 -13.27 8.64
N SER A 382 -24.90 -14.37 8.71
CA SER A 382 -25.68 -14.86 7.57
C SER A 382 -26.89 -13.97 7.26
N GLU A 383 -27.57 -13.45 8.30
CA GLU A 383 -28.66 -12.47 8.12
C GLU A 383 -28.10 -11.15 7.58
N PHE A 384 -26.93 -10.72 8.07
CA PHE A 384 -26.26 -9.53 7.56
C PHE A 384 -25.86 -9.67 6.09
N GLY A 385 -25.16 -10.74 5.71
CA GLY A 385 -24.75 -10.99 4.32
C GLY A 385 -25.91 -11.22 3.34
N THR A 386 -27.08 -11.64 3.84
CA THR A 386 -28.32 -11.66 3.04
C THR A 386 -28.86 -10.25 2.81
N ALA A 387 -28.97 -9.46 3.88
CA ALA A 387 -29.44 -8.07 3.80
C ALA A 387 -28.52 -7.21 2.89
N PHE A 388 -27.21 -7.33 3.04
CA PHE A 388 -26.21 -6.65 2.20
C PHE A 388 -26.38 -6.99 0.70
N ARG A 389 -26.53 -8.28 0.36
CA ARG A 389 -26.82 -8.70 -1.02
C ARG A 389 -28.13 -8.12 -1.53
N ASP A 390 -29.16 -8.06 -0.69
CA ASP A 390 -30.46 -7.54 -1.08
C ASP A 390 -30.44 -6.00 -1.25
N THR A 391 -29.61 -5.27 -0.49
CA THR A 391 -29.28 -3.85 -0.74
C THR A 391 -28.71 -3.69 -2.16
N LEU A 392 -27.63 -4.41 -2.48
CA LEU A 392 -26.99 -4.39 -3.80
C LEU A 392 -27.98 -4.73 -4.94
N ALA A 393 -28.94 -5.62 -4.68
CA ALA A 393 -29.95 -6.03 -5.66
C ALA A 393 -31.02 -4.96 -5.91
N GLU A 394 -31.30 -4.06 -4.95
CA GLU A 394 -32.11 -2.85 -5.20
C GLU A 394 -31.29 -1.80 -5.95
N GLU A 395 -30.01 -1.66 -5.63
CA GLU A 395 -29.11 -0.70 -6.28
C GLU A 395 -28.90 -0.98 -7.78
N LEU A 396 -28.88 -2.25 -8.19
CA LEU A 396 -28.91 -2.66 -9.62
C LEU A 396 -30.13 -2.15 -10.41
N LYS A 397 -31.19 -1.69 -9.75
CA LYS A 397 -32.41 -1.19 -10.40
C LYS A 397 -32.41 0.33 -10.56
N GLU A 398 -31.39 1.00 -10.04
CA GLU A 398 -31.28 2.44 -10.14
C GLU A 398 -30.97 2.91 -11.56
N SER A 399 -31.23 4.19 -11.83
CA SER A 399 -30.84 4.83 -13.07
C SER A 399 -30.62 6.31 -12.86
N SER A 400 -29.69 6.87 -13.63
CA SER A 400 -29.38 8.29 -13.69
C SER A 400 -30.01 8.92 -14.94
N GLN A 401 -30.50 10.15 -14.83
CA GLN A 401 -30.85 11.02 -15.97
C GLN A 401 -29.59 11.66 -16.61
N GLY A 402 -28.44 11.55 -15.94
CA GLY A 402 -27.17 12.17 -16.32
C GLY A 402 -26.27 12.40 -15.10
N VAL A 403 -25.27 13.26 -15.25
CA VAL A 403 -24.26 13.57 -14.22
C VAL A 403 -24.25 15.05 -13.84
N GLU A 404 -24.16 15.32 -12.54
CA GLU A 404 -23.79 16.65 -12.02
C GLU A 404 -22.32 16.63 -11.59
N VAL A 405 -21.50 17.47 -12.22
CA VAL A 405 -20.07 17.61 -11.91
C VAL A 405 -19.76 19.03 -11.43
N THR A 406 -19.09 19.13 -10.29
CA THR A 406 -18.61 20.41 -9.74
C THR A 406 -17.11 20.53 -9.99
N LEU A 407 -16.71 21.66 -10.58
CA LEU A 407 -15.36 21.97 -11.01
C LEU A 407 -14.90 23.30 -10.39
N ASN A 408 -13.60 23.46 -10.20
CA ASN A 408 -12.96 24.74 -9.89
C ASN A 408 -11.92 25.06 -10.97
N VAL A 409 -12.17 26.10 -11.76
CA VAL A 409 -11.31 26.54 -12.87
C VAL A 409 -10.42 27.68 -12.37
N THR A 410 -9.11 27.48 -12.35
CA THR A 410 -8.16 28.55 -11.97
C THR A 410 -7.94 29.54 -13.11
N SER A 411 -7.44 30.74 -12.79
CA SER A 411 -7.05 31.74 -13.80
C SER A 411 -5.82 31.36 -14.65
N GLN A 412 -5.23 30.19 -14.40
CA GLN A 412 -4.14 29.63 -15.21
C GLN A 412 -4.68 28.93 -16.46
N PHE A 413 -5.88 28.34 -16.39
CA PHE A 413 -6.52 27.75 -17.57
C PHE A 413 -7.07 28.86 -18.47
N LYS A 414 -6.73 28.76 -19.76
CA LYS A 414 -7.30 29.57 -20.86
C LYS A 414 -7.45 28.63 -22.04
N GLY A 415 -8.67 28.47 -22.52
CA GLY A 415 -9.00 27.41 -23.45
C GLY A 415 -10.50 27.17 -23.54
N THR A 416 -10.85 26.15 -24.32
CA THR A 416 -12.22 25.71 -24.54
C THR A 416 -12.46 24.37 -23.83
N PHE A 417 -13.68 24.17 -23.37
CA PHE A 417 -14.16 22.88 -22.86
C PHE A 417 -15.07 22.25 -23.89
N SER A 418 -15.09 20.92 -23.99
CA SER A 418 -16.07 20.20 -24.79
C SER A 418 -16.63 19.03 -24.00
N VAL A 419 -17.90 18.68 -24.19
CA VAL A 419 -18.48 17.47 -23.61
C VAL A 419 -18.96 16.50 -24.68
N LEU A 420 -18.67 15.22 -24.49
CA LEU A 420 -19.28 14.09 -25.19
C LEU A 420 -20.12 13.35 -24.15
N GLY A 421 -21.45 13.39 -24.30
CA GLY A 421 -22.37 12.66 -23.44
C GLY A 421 -22.46 11.18 -23.82
N GLN A 422 -22.94 10.34 -22.90
CA GLN A 422 -23.21 8.93 -23.18
C GLN A 422 -24.05 8.75 -24.45
N ASN A 423 -23.70 7.76 -25.26
CA ASN A 423 -24.34 7.43 -26.54
C ASN A 423 -24.34 8.56 -27.57
N SER A 424 -23.60 9.65 -27.33
CA SER A 424 -23.47 10.77 -28.27
C SER A 424 -22.21 10.64 -29.11
N SER A 425 -22.32 10.90 -30.41
CA SER A 425 -21.19 11.03 -31.33
C SER A 425 -20.79 12.48 -31.61
N GLN A 426 -21.35 13.45 -30.87
CA GLN A 426 -21.24 14.88 -31.17
C GLN A 426 -20.72 15.66 -29.96
N TRP A 427 -19.56 16.30 -30.11
CA TRP A 427 -19.00 17.16 -29.07
C TRP A 427 -19.75 18.48 -28.98
N LYS A 428 -20.03 18.92 -27.75
CA LYS A 428 -20.60 20.24 -27.46
C LYS A 428 -19.56 21.11 -26.79
N MET A 429 -19.08 22.13 -27.51
CA MET A 429 -18.13 23.11 -26.98
C MET A 429 -18.82 24.09 -26.02
N PHE A 430 -18.08 24.53 -25.01
CA PHE A 430 -18.49 25.58 -24.08
C PHE A 430 -17.29 26.27 -23.44
N SER A 431 -17.53 27.36 -22.73
CA SER A 431 -16.50 28.10 -21.99
C SER A 431 -16.90 28.29 -20.53
N LEU A 432 -15.92 28.19 -19.64
CA LEU A 432 -16.04 28.52 -18.21
C LEU A 432 -15.10 29.66 -17.87
N THR A 433 -15.56 30.58 -17.02
CA THR A 433 -14.72 31.63 -16.43
C THR A 433 -13.91 31.07 -15.25
N PRO A 434 -12.85 31.74 -14.77
CA PRO A 434 -12.19 31.33 -13.53
C PRO A 434 -13.16 31.38 -12.33
N GLY A 435 -13.22 30.32 -11.55
CA GLY A 435 -14.13 30.14 -10.42
C GLY A 435 -14.69 28.72 -10.29
N ALA A 436 -15.59 28.54 -9.32
CA ALA A 436 -16.33 27.30 -9.13
C ALA A 436 -17.56 27.23 -10.05
N HIS A 437 -17.77 26.09 -10.68
CA HIS A 437 -18.89 25.80 -11.59
C HIS A 437 -19.53 24.46 -11.26
N THR A 438 -20.83 24.33 -11.51
CA THR A 438 -21.56 23.07 -11.45
C THR A 438 -22.23 22.86 -12.79
N LEU A 439 -21.83 21.80 -13.50
CA LEU A 439 -22.40 21.42 -14.79
C LEU A 439 -23.38 20.28 -14.59
N ARG A 440 -24.47 20.28 -15.35
CA ARG A 440 -25.37 19.12 -15.50
C ARG A 440 -25.38 18.65 -16.93
N ILE A 441 -24.99 17.40 -17.13
CA ILE A 441 -24.88 16.76 -18.44
C ILE A 441 -25.89 15.61 -18.45
N TYR A 442 -26.96 15.78 -19.20
CA TYR A 442 -28.07 14.83 -19.26
C TYR A 442 -27.90 13.81 -20.40
N LYS A 443 -28.47 12.62 -20.24
CA LYS A 443 -28.50 11.55 -21.26
C LYS A 443 -29.30 11.94 -22.52
N ASP A 444 -30.20 12.91 -22.42
CA ASP A 444 -30.87 13.55 -23.57
C ASP A 444 -29.95 14.53 -24.35
N GLY A 445 -28.72 14.71 -23.90
CA GLY A 445 -27.72 15.61 -24.44
C GLY A 445 -27.83 17.07 -23.97
N ARG A 446 -28.76 17.43 -23.08
CA ARG A 446 -28.84 18.77 -22.49
C ARG A 446 -27.60 19.04 -21.61
N LEU A 447 -27.11 20.28 -21.68
CA LEU A 447 -26.02 20.80 -20.85
C LEU A 447 -26.52 22.06 -20.13
N GLU A 448 -26.41 22.09 -18.81
CA GLU A 448 -26.68 23.25 -17.96
C GLU A 448 -25.42 23.65 -17.18
N GLY A 449 -25.35 24.92 -16.75
CA GLY A 449 -24.21 25.45 -15.99
C GLY A 449 -23.06 26.03 -16.84
N ALA A 450 -23.18 26.01 -18.17
CA ALA A 450 -22.18 26.54 -19.10
C ALA A 450 -22.81 27.35 -20.24
N ILE A 451 -21.98 28.17 -20.91
CA ILE A 451 -22.35 28.87 -22.14
C ILE A 451 -21.97 27.97 -23.32
N VAL A 452 -22.97 27.30 -23.90
CA VAL A 452 -22.81 26.37 -25.02
C VAL A 452 -22.54 27.13 -26.32
N GLN A 453 -21.62 26.61 -27.13
CA GLN A 453 -21.31 27.09 -28.48
C GLN A 453 -21.85 26.12 -29.54
N ASP A 454 -21.72 26.45 -30.83
CA ASP A 454 -22.11 25.54 -31.92
C ASP A 454 -21.33 24.22 -31.84
N ALA A 455 -21.98 23.11 -32.22
CA ALA A 455 -21.39 21.78 -32.17
C ALA A 455 -20.27 21.64 -33.20
N VAL A 456 -19.13 21.08 -32.79
CA VAL A 456 -17.95 20.88 -33.63
C VAL A 456 -17.30 19.55 -33.29
N GLY A 457 -17.14 18.69 -34.30
CA GLY A 457 -16.39 17.44 -34.21
C GLY A 457 -17.24 16.21 -33.89
N GLU A 458 -16.77 15.08 -34.41
CA GLU A 458 -17.28 13.75 -34.10
C GLU A 458 -16.44 13.12 -32.99
N GLY A 459 -17.05 12.24 -32.19
CA GLY A 459 -16.36 11.47 -31.15
C GLY A 459 -16.89 10.05 -31.08
N ASP A 460 -16.07 9.13 -30.59
CA ASP A 460 -16.48 7.74 -30.36
C ASP A 460 -17.44 7.67 -29.16
N PRO A 461 -18.70 7.23 -29.35
CA PRO A 461 -19.66 7.14 -28.25
C PRO A 461 -19.28 6.02 -27.28
N SER A 462 -19.53 6.24 -26.00
CA SER A 462 -19.53 5.19 -24.97
C SER A 462 -20.91 5.16 -24.29
N GLU A 463 -21.33 3.99 -23.83
CA GLU A 463 -22.64 3.80 -23.19
C GLU A 463 -22.64 4.28 -21.72
N ASP A 464 -21.46 4.29 -21.11
CA ASP A 464 -21.16 4.35 -19.67
C ASP A 464 -20.26 5.55 -19.25
N ILE A 465 -19.63 6.25 -20.19
CA ILE A 465 -18.73 7.38 -19.93
C ILE A 465 -19.27 8.68 -20.50
N VAL A 466 -19.20 9.74 -19.71
CA VAL A 466 -19.25 11.14 -20.16
C VAL A 466 -17.82 11.69 -20.17
N PHE A 467 -17.37 12.18 -21.32
CA PHE A 467 -16.05 12.78 -21.46
C PHE A 467 -16.14 14.31 -21.39
N LEU A 468 -15.37 14.92 -20.50
CA LEU A 468 -15.16 16.37 -20.44
C LEU A 468 -13.74 16.69 -20.92
N ALA A 469 -13.64 17.23 -22.13
CA ALA A 469 -12.42 17.67 -22.79
C ALA A 469 -12.00 19.09 -22.37
N MET A 470 -10.70 19.36 -22.42
CA MET A 470 -10.07 20.64 -22.13
C MET A 470 -8.95 20.90 -23.15
N GLU A 471 -9.15 21.90 -24.01
CA GLU A 471 -8.17 22.31 -25.01
C GLU A 471 -7.64 23.72 -24.66
N PRO A 472 -6.37 23.86 -24.22
CA PRO A 472 -5.80 25.17 -23.88
C PRO A 472 -5.47 25.98 -25.14
N ASP A 473 -5.72 27.30 -25.11
CA ASP A 473 -5.46 28.25 -26.22
C ASP A 473 -4.01 28.17 -26.73
N VAL A 474 -3.08 27.82 -25.84
CA VAL A 474 -1.67 27.54 -26.12
C VAL A 474 -1.27 26.31 -25.30
N PRO A 475 -0.66 25.27 -25.90
CA PRO A 475 -0.21 24.07 -25.20
C PRO A 475 0.65 24.36 -23.96
N VAL A 476 0.32 23.71 -22.85
CA VAL A 476 0.92 23.92 -21.53
C VAL A 476 2.13 23.00 -21.35
N THR A 477 3.19 23.47 -20.68
CA THR A 477 4.36 22.63 -20.37
C THR A 477 4.27 22.06 -18.96
N GLU A 478 4.15 20.74 -18.83
CA GLU A 478 4.18 20.01 -17.57
C GLU A 478 5.31 18.98 -17.57
N ALA A 479 6.13 18.93 -16.51
CA ALA A 479 7.24 17.99 -16.37
C ALA A 479 8.19 17.90 -17.60
N GLY A 480 8.36 19.01 -18.33
CA GLY A 480 9.18 19.08 -19.54
C GLY A 480 8.50 18.58 -20.82
N LYS A 481 7.25 18.10 -20.74
CA LYS A 481 6.40 17.77 -21.89
C LYS A 481 5.43 18.89 -22.21
N ARG A 482 5.14 19.08 -23.50
CA ARG A 482 4.07 19.96 -23.98
C ARG A 482 2.78 19.15 -24.09
N ILE A 483 1.73 19.64 -23.44
CA ILE A 483 0.40 19.04 -23.36
C ILE A 483 -0.52 19.85 -24.28
N GLU A 484 -1.11 19.19 -25.27
CA GLU A 484 -1.98 19.83 -26.26
C GLU A 484 -3.46 19.65 -25.93
N TYR A 485 -3.79 18.57 -25.22
CA TYR A 485 -5.16 18.20 -24.88
C TYR A 485 -5.19 17.47 -23.52
N ALA A 486 -6.27 17.64 -22.78
CA ALA A 486 -6.55 16.91 -21.56
C ALA A 486 -8.05 16.71 -21.37
N GLY A 487 -8.44 15.93 -20.37
CA GLY A 487 -9.84 15.83 -19.98
C GLY A 487 -10.09 14.96 -18.77
N VAL A 488 -11.37 14.71 -18.53
CA VAL A 488 -11.94 13.99 -17.38
C VAL A 488 -12.94 12.96 -17.90
N ALA A 489 -12.80 11.71 -17.47
CA ALA A 489 -13.81 10.69 -17.67
C ALA A 489 -14.72 10.62 -16.43
N LEU A 490 -16.03 10.70 -16.64
CA LEU A 490 -17.06 10.52 -15.62
C LEU A 490 -17.82 9.24 -15.95
N TYR A 491 -17.84 8.28 -15.03
CA TYR A 491 -18.35 6.91 -15.27
C TYR A 491 -19.69 6.68 -14.59
N ASP A 492 -20.62 6.05 -15.30
CA ASP A 492 -21.97 5.64 -14.88
C ASP A 492 -21.96 4.16 -14.48
N SER A 493 -21.76 3.87 -13.19
CA SER A 493 -21.86 2.53 -12.64
C SER A 493 -23.30 2.31 -12.15
N PHE A 494 -24.09 1.55 -12.90
CA PHE A 494 -25.47 1.16 -12.55
C PHE A 494 -26.39 2.34 -12.13
N GLY A 495 -26.25 3.51 -12.76
CA GLY A 495 -27.07 4.68 -12.43
C GLY A 495 -26.52 5.56 -11.31
N GLU A 496 -25.33 5.28 -10.80
CA GLU A 496 -24.51 6.20 -10.01
C GLU A 496 -23.30 6.71 -10.79
N PHE A 497 -22.91 7.96 -10.54
CA PHE A 497 -21.82 8.62 -11.29
C PHE A 497 -20.65 9.00 -10.40
N ALA A 498 -19.42 8.65 -10.82
CA ALA A 498 -18.20 9.15 -10.19
C ALA A 498 -17.14 9.62 -11.20
N PHE A 499 -16.12 10.29 -10.67
CA PHE A 499 -14.89 10.61 -11.40
C PHE A 499 -14.07 9.33 -11.63
N LEU A 500 -13.76 8.99 -12.87
CA LEU A 500 -12.94 7.81 -13.18
C LEU A 500 -11.45 8.18 -13.23
N ASN A 501 -11.07 9.09 -14.11
CA ASN A 501 -9.70 9.57 -14.25
C ASN A 501 -9.65 10.95 -14.92
N VAL A 502 -8.47 11.57 -14.85
CA VAL A 502 -8.07 12.56 -15.84
C VAL A 502 -7.11 11.92 -16.83
N TRP A 503 -7.10 12.40 -18.07
CA TRP A 503 -6.05 12.09 -19.04
C TRP A 503 -5.40 13.37 -19.55
N LYS A 504 -4.17 13.25 -20.06
CA LYS A 504 -3.50 14.28 -20.85
C LYS A 504 -2.69 13.68 -21.98
N THR A 505 -2.77 14.33 -23.14
CA THR A 505 -2.12 13.89 -24.38
C THR A 505 -0.93 14.82 -24.66
N ASP A 506 0.27 14.24 -24.78
CA ASP A 506 1.45 15.02 -25.21
C ASP A 506 1.51 15.15 -26.74
N THR A 507 2.36 16.06 -27.25
CA THR A 507 2.52 16.39 -28.69
C THR A 507 2.82 15.20 -29.61
N ASN A 508 3.10 14.01 -29.09
CA ASN A 508 3.31 12.79 -29.87
C ASN A 508 2.05 11.91 -29.93
N GLY A 509 0.91 12.40 -29.46
CA GLY A 509 -0.32 11.63 -29.31
C GLY A 509 -0.28 10.60 -28.18
N LYS A 510 0.62 10.77 -27.19
CA LYS A 510 0.74 9.82 -26.07
C LYS A 510 -0.05 10.27 -24.85
N ASP A 511 -1.08 9.50 -24.53
CA ASP A 511 -1.88 9.67 -23.33
C ASP A 511 -1.16 9.26 -22.06
N GLN A 512 -1.52 9.94 -20.97
CA GLN A 512 -1.05 9.76 -19.61
C GLN A 512 -2.24 9.94 -18.67
N PHE A 513 -2.41 9.01 -17.73
CA PHE A 513 -3.50 9.00 -16.75
C PHE A 513 -2.95 9.23 -15.34
N PRO A 514 -2.61 10.48 -14.95
CA PRO A 514 -2.06 10.75 -13.63
C PRO A 514 -3.11 10.55 -12.55
N GLU A 515 -2.71 9.98 -11.41
CA GLU A 515 -3.60 9.79 -10.26
C GLU A 515 -3.82 11.11 -9.50
N THR A 516 -4.76 11.92 -10.01
CA THR A 516 -5.07 13.26 -9.49
C THR A 516 -6.48 13.69 -9.90
N ASN A 517 -7.12 14.54 -9.10
CA ASN A 517 -8.35 15.25 -9.46
C ASN A 517 -8.09 16.63 -10.11
N LYS A 518 -6.85 16.89 -10.57
CA LYS A 518 -6.42 18.21 -11.09
C LYS A 518 -5.66 18.06 -12.40
N ILE A 519 -6.07 18.82 -13.41
CA ILE A 519 -5.46 18.81 -14.73
C ILE A 519 -5.55 20.20 -15.39
N LEU A 520 -4.44 20.69 -15.98
CA LEU A 520 -4.35 22.02 -16.64
C LEU A 520 -4.88 23.22 -15.84
N GLY A 521 -4.88 23.16 -14.50
CA GLY A 521 -5.44 24.21 -13.65
C GLY A 521 -6.97 24.16 -13.49
N VAL A 522 -7.60 23.04 -13.84
CA VAL A 522 -8.98 22.68 -13.49
C VAL A 522 -8.94 21.58 -12.42
N GLU A 523 -9.74 21.75 -11.37
CA GLU A 523 -9.89 20.80 -10.28
C GLU A 523 -11.31 20.23 -10.25
N ILE A 524 -11.44 18.91 -10.16
CA ILE A 524 -12.71 18.21 -10.06
C ILE A 524 -12.99 18.10 -8.56
N ILE A 525 -14.14 18.63 -8.13
CA ILE A 525 -14.48 18.79 -6.71
C ILE A 525 -15.46 17.71 -6.25
N ASN A 526 -16.48 17.43 -7.06
CA ASN A 526 -17.54 16.47 -6.76
C ASN A 526 -18.17 15.95 -8.06
N VAL A 527 -18.62 14.70 -8.06
CA VAL A 527 -19.41 14.06 -9.12
C VAL A 527 -20.54 13.29 -8.47
N LYS A 528 -21.74 13.31 -9.06
CA LYS A 528 -22.89 12.49 -8.61
C LYS A 528 -23.90 12.30 -9.74
N ALA A 529 -24.76 11.29 -9.61
CA ALA A 529 -25.89 11.12 -10.51
C ALA A 529 -26.94 12.22 -10.37
N ILE A 530 -27.59 12.54 -11.48
CA ILE A 530 -28.88 13.25 -11.52
C ILE A 530 -29.95 12.16 -11.49
N ARG A 531 -30.84 12.20 -10.49
CA ARG A 531 -31.97 11.27 -10.34
C ARG A 531 -33.25 11.83 -10.96
#